data_AF-A0A1H3GQV8-F1
#
_entry.id   AF-A0A1H3GQV8-F1
#
_cell.length_a   1.000
_cell.length_b   1.000
_cell.length_c   1.000
_cell.angle_alpha   90.00
_cell.angle_beta   90.00
_cell.angle_gamma   90.00
#
_symmetry.space_group_name_H-M   'P 1'
#
loop_
_entity.id
_entity.type
_entity.pdbx_description
1 polymer ?
#
loop_
_entity_poly.entity_id
_entity_poly.type
_entity_poly.pdbx_seq_one_letter_code
_entity_poly.pdbx_strand_id
1 'polypeptide(L)'
;MKEIRKIVEQMNDIVNELEGRSALVQKAVAYTAEIAKQMNTLAMHVTMAAFADGNKHGQTKAAEEVTALAAQAWQHAARMTVILKDLKKETTWTNSAIVQTNEHLRRSEGKASATYKSFEKIAAVSAEVSNDINDAFEKSQAIIRQTKTLTSIAHGSPAFSGRTTKKEKFSITSLPDEGSALTKNIATASSLNDQLLELKKLMQHLTNSR
;
A
#
# COMPACT_ATOMS: atom_id res chain seq x y z
N MET A 1 2.77 0.29 5.27
CA MET A 1 3.36 0.99 4.09
C MET A 1 4.88 1.14 4.21
N LYS A 2 5.44 1.49 5.38
CA LYS A 2 6.91 1.51 5.58
C LYS A 2 7.58 0.17 5.29
N GLU A 3 6.98 -0.94 5.75
CA GLU A 3 7.50 -2.28 5.44
C GLU A 3 7.56 -2.57 3.94
N ILE A 4 6.52 -2.18 3.18
CA ILE A 4 6.51 -2.38 1.73
C ILE A 4 7.58 -1.51 1.06
N ARG A 5 7.75 -0.25 1.51
CA ARG A 5 8.81 0.63 1.01
C ARG A 5 10.20 0.04 1.26
N LYS A 6 10.45 -0.46 2.47
CA LYS A 6 11.70 -1.12 2.83
C LYS A 6 11.97 -2.35 1.95
N ILE A 7 10.96 -3.16 1.67
CA ILE A 7 11.08 -4.30 0.75
C ILE A 7 11.44 -3.83 -0.66
N VAL A 8 10.81 -2.75 -1.15
CA VAL A 8 11.10 -2.20 -2.48
C VAL A 8 12.52 -1.61 -2.55
N GLU A 9 12.99 -0.95 -1.50
CA GLU A 9 14.38 -0.49 -1.38
C GLU A 9 15.36 -1.67 -1.40
N GLN A 10 15.10 -2.71 -0.62
CA GLN A 10 15.90 -3.94 -0.62
C GLN A 10 15.92 -4.61 -2.00
N MET A 11 14.79 -4.66 -2.71
CA MET A 11 14.73 -5.18 -4.07
C MET A 11 15.60 -4.34 -5.04
N ASN A 12 15.60 -3.02 -4.88
CA ASN A 12 16.44 -2.14 -5.69
C ASN A 12 17.93 -2.42 -5.46
N ASP A 13 18.34 -2.59 -4.20
CA ASP A 13 19.73 -2.93 -3.85
C ASP A 13 20.16 -4.27 -4.45
N ILE A 14 19.29 -5.29 -4.35
CA ILE A 14 19.54 -6.62 -4.93
C ILE A 14 19.68 -6.54 -6.46
N VAL A 15 18.82 -5.77 -7.13
CA VAL A 15 18.88 -5.58 -8.59
C VAL A 15 20.17 -4.88 -9.01
N ASN A 16 20.59 -3.85 -8.29
CA ASN A 16 21.85 -3.14 -8.54
C ASN A 16 23.07 -4.06 -8.32
N GLU A 17 23.05 -4.88 -7.27
CA GLU A 17 24.09 -5.87 -7.02
C GLU A 17 24.14 -6.92 -8.14
N LEU A 18 22.98 -7.41 -8.58
CA LEU A 18 22.86 -8.36 -9.70
C LEU A 18 23.42 -7.77 -10.99
N GLU A 19 23.14 -6.50 -11.29
CA GLU A 19 23.70 -5.80 -12.46
C GLU A 19 25.24 -5.74 -12.39
N GLY A 20 25.79 -5.34 -11.23
CA GLY A 20 27.22 -5.28 -11.02
C GLY A 20 27.90 -6.65 -11.15
N ARG A 21 27.34 -7.69 -10.52
CA ARG A 21 27.85 -9.06 -10.63
C ARG A 21 27.75 -9.59 -12.06
N SER A 22 26.66 -9.32 -12.78
CA SER A 22 26.47 -9.72 -14.17
C SER A 22 27.52 -9.07 -15.10
N ALA A 23 27.85 -7.79 -14.89
CA ALA A 23 28.91 -7.11 -15.63
C ALA A 23 30.29 -7.74 -15.41
N LEU A 24 30.60 -8.17 -14.18
CA LEU A 24 31.84 -8.90 -13.87
C LEU A 24 31.90 -10.24 -14.61
N VAL A 25 30.80 -11.01 -14.61
CA VAL A 25 30.72 -12.27 -15.35
C VAL A 25 30.87 -12.04 -16.86
N GLN A 26 30.27 -10.98 -17.41
CA GLN A 26 30.43 -10.60 -18.81
C GLN A 26 31.90 -10.34 -19.17
N LYS A 27 32.64 -9.64 -18.30
CA LYS A 27 34.07 -9.39 -18.50
C LYS A 27 34.88 -10.69 -18.47
N ALA A 28 34.58 -11.60 -17.55
CA ALA A 28 35.23 -12.90 -17.47
C ALA A 28 34.97 -13.76 -18.72
N VAL A 29 33.72 -13.80 -19.21
CA VAL A 29 33.33 -14.52 -20.43
C VAL A 29 34.06 -13.95 -21.66
N ALA A 30 34.16 -12.62 -21.77
CA ALA A 30 34.91 -11.99 -22.85
C ALA A 30 36.40 -12.35 -22.82
N TYR A 31 36.99 -12.41 -21.62
CA TYR A 31 38.38 -12.83 -21.45
C TYR A 31 38.58 -14.31 -21.84
N THR A 32 37.65 -15.20 -21.48
CA THR A 32 37.69 -16.61 -21.90
C THR A 32 37.60 -16.76 -23.42
N ALA A 33 36.76 -15.97 -24.09
CA ALA A 33 36.67 -15.97 -25.56
C ALA A 33 37.99 -15.53 -26.21
N GLU A 34 38.67 -14.55 -25.62
CA GLU A 34 39.98 -14.08 -26.10
C GLU A 34 41.08 -15.11 -25.85
N ILE A 35 41.11 -15.76 -24.69
CA ILE A 35 42.04 -16.89 -24.43
C ILE A 35 41.81 -18.01 -25.44
N ALA A 36 40.56 -18.39 -25.69
CA ALA A 36 40.22 -19.42 -26.66
C ALA A 36 40.76 -19.07 -28.05
N LYS A 37 40.60 -17.81 -28.48
CA LYS A 37 41.16 -17.31 -29.74
C LYS A 37 42.69 -17.41 -29.78
N GLN A 38 43.37 -17.01 -28.70
CA GLN A 38 44.83 -17.08 -28.61
C GLN A 38 45.33 -18.53 -28.61
N MET A 39 44.66 -19.44 -27.90
CA MET A 39 44.96 -20.87 -27.92
C MET A 39 44.82 -21.47 -29.32
N ASN A 40 43.76 -21.07 -30.05
CA ASN A 40 43.55 -21.51 -31.42
C ASN A 40 44.69 -21.06 -32.35
N THR A 41 45.12 -19.80 -32.24
CA THR A 41 46.26 -19.28 -33.02
C THR A 41 47.57 -19.97 -32.64
N LEU A 42 47.81 -20.20 -31.34
CA LEU A 42 49.00 -20.88 -30.87
C LEU A 42 49.06 -22.32 -31.37
N ALA A 43 47.94 -23.05 -31.29
CA ALA A 43 47.84 -24.41 -31.81
C ALA A 43 48.12 -24.47 -33.32
N MET A 44 47.60 -23.51 -34.08
CA MET A 44 47.89 -23.40 -35.51
C MET A 44 49.39 -23.21 -35.79
N HIS A 45 50.08 -22.36 -35.03
CA HIS A 45 51.53 -22.19 -35.16
C HIS A 45 52.30 -23.47 -34.83
N VAL A 46 51.89 -24.22 -33.80
CA VAL A 46 52.50 -25.51 -33.45
C VAL A 46 52.32 -26.53 -34.56
N THR A 47 51.11 -26.63 -35.12
CA THR A 47 50.83 -27.49 -36.27
C THR A 47 51.72 -27.14 -37.46
N MET A 48 51.83 -25.85 -37.81
CA MET A 48 52.71 -25.40 -38.90
C MET A 48 54.19 -25.73 -38.64
N ALA A 49 54.67 -25.53 -37.41
CA ALA A 49 56.03 -25.88 -37.03
C ALA A 49 56.28 -27.39 -37.12
N ALA A 50 55.33 -28.23 -36.68
CA ALA A 50 55.43 -29.69 -36.77
C ALA A 50 55.51 -30.21 -38.22
N PHE A 51 54.86 -29.50 -39.16
CA PHE A 51 55.00 -29.77 -40.60
C PHE A 51 56.38 -29.35 -41.16
N ALA A 52 56.92 -28.22 -40.71
CA ALA A 52 58.23 -27.73 -41.14
C ALA A 52 59.40 -28.60 -40.62
N ASP A 53 59.25 -29.17 -39.42
CA ASP A 53 60.30 -29.91 -38.70
C ASP A 53 60.37 -31.41 -39.08
N GLY A 54 59.69 -31.84 -40.14
CA GLY A 54 59.85 -33.19 -40.69
C GLY A 54 59.18 -34.31 -39.88
N ASN A 55 57.97 -34.06 -39.39
CA ASN A 55 57.01 -35.06 -38.89
C ASN A 55 57.15 -35.49 -37.41
N LYS A 56 56.58 -34.67 -36.51
CA LYS A 56 56.27 -35.05 -35.12
C LYS A 56 54.76 -35.30 -34.98
N HIS A 57 54.28 -36.45 -35.48
CA HIS A 57 52.87 -36.86 -35.45
C HIS A 57 52.16 -36.60 -34.11
N GLY A 58 52.85 -36.80 -32.98
CA GLY A 58 52.31 -36.52 -31.64
C GLY A 58 52.08 -35.03 -31.35
N GLN A 59 52.90 -34.12 -31.90
CA GLN A 59 52.75 -32.68 -31.73
C GLN A 59 51.60 -32.12 -32.57
N THR A 60 51.44 -32.61 -33.80
CA THR A 60 50.30 -32.24 -34.65
C THR A 60 48.98 -32.67 -34.02
N LYS A 61 48.89 -33.91 -33.52
CA LYS A 61 47.68 -34.40 -32.85
C LYS A 61 47.33 -33.60 -31.59
N ALA A 62 48.33 -33.27 -30.76
CA ALA A 62 48.11 -32.44 -29.57
C ALA A 62 47.63 -31.02 -29.94
N ALA A 63 48.16 -30.43 -31.01
CA ALA A 63 47.73 -29.12 -31.49
C ALA A 63 46.30 -29.15 -32.08
N GLU A 64 45.92 -30.22 -32.78
CA GLU A 64 44.54 -30.42 -33.23
C GLU A 64 43.57 -30.55 -32.03
N GLU A 65 43.95 -31.28 -30.98
CA GLU A 65 43.17 -31.37 -29.74
C GLU A 65 43.02 -30.00 -29.04
N VAL A 66 44.09 -29.19 -28.97
CA VAL A 66 44.04 -27.82 -28.43
C VAL A 66 43.15 -26.91 -29.28
N THR A 67 43.19 -27.04 -30.60
CA THR A 67 42.31 -26.30 -31.55
C THR A 67 40.85 -26.66 -31.30
N ALA A 68 40.52 -27.94 -31.13
CA ALA A 68 39.17 -28.40 -30.84
C ALA A 68 38.66 -27.87 -29.48
N LEU A 69 39.50 -27.91 -28.43
CA LEU A 69 39.17 -27.36 -27.11
C LEU A 69 38.97 -25.84 -27.16
N ALA A 70 39.81 -25.12 -27.91
CA ALA A 70 39.68 -23.69 -28.12
C ALA A 70 38.36 -23.34 -28.83
N ALA A 71 37.99 -24.07 -29.88
CA ALA A 71 36.72 -23.86 -30.57
C ALA A 71 35.51 -24.11 -29.64
N GLN A 72 35.56 -25.15 -28.82
CA GLN A 72 34.53 -25.42 -27.82
C GLN A 72 34.43 -24.29 -26.77
N ALA A 73 35.56 -23.85 -26.22
CA ALA A 73 35.61 -22.76 -25.25
C ALA A 73 35.02 -21.46 -25.81
N TRP A 74 35.33 -21.13 -27.07
CA TRP A 74 34.75 -19.98 -27.77
C TRP A 74 33.22 -20.12 -27.94
N GLN A 75 32.73 -21.30 -28.33
CA GLN A 75 31.30 -21.58 -28.45
C GLN A 75 30.58 -21.48 -27.10
N HIS A 76 31.19 -21.95 -26.01
CA HIS A 76 30.64 -21.81 -24.67
C HIS A 76 30.59 -20.35 -24.23
N ALA A 77 31.64 -19.57 -24.48
CA ALA A 77 31.65 -18.14 -24.20
C ALA A 77 30.57 -17.37 -24.99
N ALA A 78 30.34 -17.73 -26.26
CA ALA A 78 29.27 -17.15 -27.06
C ALA A 78 27.88 -17.46 -26.47
N ARG A 79 27.63 -18.71 -26.05
CA ARG A 79 26.38 -19.09 -25.38
C ARG A 79 26.17 -18.34 -24.05
N MET A 80 27.21 -18.23 -23.23
CA MET A 80 27.17 -17.46 -21.99
C MET A 80 26.87 -15.98 -22.25
N THR A 81 27.40 -15.40 -23.33
CA THR A 81 27.13 -14.00 -23.71
C THR A 81 25.65 -13.77 -24.01
N VAL A 82 24.97 -14.72 -24.66
CA VAL A 82 23.52 -14.65 -24.91
C VAL A 82 22.76 -14.66 -23.59
N ILE A 83 23.07 -15.61 -22.70
CA ILE A 83 22.43 -15.72 -21.38
C ILE A 83 22.59 -14.41 -20.57
N LEU A 84 23.79 -13.83 -20.57
CA LEU A 84 24.05 -12.57 -19.87
C LEU A 84 23.27 -11.39 -20.46
N LYS A 85 23.06 -11.37 -21.78
CA LYS A 85 22.24 -10.35 -22.43
C LYS A 85 20.77 -10.46 -22.01
N ASP A 86 20.25 -11.67 -21.91
CA ASP A 86 18.88 -11.91 -21.44
C ASP A 86 18.74 -11.54 -19.96
N LEU A 87 19.70 -11.93 -19.11
CA LEU A 87 19.75 -11.51 -17.71
C LEU A 87 19.77 -9.99 -17.56
N LYS A 88 20.54 -9.27 -18.39
CA LYS A 88 20.56 -7.80 -18.38
C LYS A 88 19.18 -7.21 -18.73
N LYS A 89 18.49 -7.80 -19.71
CA LYS A 89 17.14 -7.37 -20.12
C LYS A 89 16.14 -7.58 -18.98
N GLU A 90 16.16 -8.75 -18.33
CA GLU A 90 15.30 -9.06 -17.19
C GLU A 90 15.58 -8.15 -15.99
N THR A 91 16.86 -7.87 -15.70
CA THR A 91 17.28 -6.94 -14.65
C THR A 91 16.76 -5.53 -14.91
N THR A 92 16.89 -5.06 -16.16
CA THR A 92 16.38 -3.74 -16.57
C THR A 92 14.85 -3.64 -16.43
N TRP A 93 14.15 -4.69 -16.85
CA TRP A 93 12.69 -4.77 -16.72
C TRP A 93 12.26 -4.76 -15.24
N THR A 94 12.95 -5.54 -14.41
CA THR A 94 12.71 -5.60 -12.96
C THR A 94 12.92 -4.23 -12.31
N ASN A 95 13.99 -3.52 -12.68
CA ASN A 95 14.23 -2.16 -12.19
C ASN A 95 13.07 -1.20 -12.56
N SER A 96 12.59 -1.26 -13.80
CA SER A 96 11.42 -0.47 -14.23
C SER A 96 10.16 -0.79 -13.41
N ALA A 97 9.92 -2.08 -13.11
CA ALA A 97 8.82 -2.50 -12.27
C ALA A 97 8.95 -1.93 -10.84
N ILE A 98 10.14 -1.98 -10.24
CA ILE A 98 10.43 -1.41 -8.91
C ILE A 98 10.12 0.10 -8.88
N VAL A 99 10.55 0.85 -9.90
CA VAL A 99 10.28 2.29 -10.01
C VAL A 99 8.78 2.57 -10.09
N GLN A 100 8.04 1.80 -10.88
CA GLN A 100 6.58 1.93 -10.97
C GLN A 100 5.89 1.60 -9.65
N THR A 101 6.31 0.53 -8.97
CA THR A 101 5.78 0.15 -7.65
C THR A 101 6.02 1.26 -6.62
N ASN A 102 7.18 1.90 -6.63
CA ASN A 102 7.47 3.03 -5.74
C ASN A 102 6.53 4.22 -5.97
N GLU A 103 6.26 4.58 -7.23
CA GLU A 103 5.32 5.65 -7.55
C GLU A 103 3.88 5.28 -7.16
N HIS A 104 3.48 4.02 -7.36
CA HIS A 104 2.18 3.51 -6.91
C HIS A 104 2.03 3.57 -5.39
N LEU A 105 3.08 3.22 -4.63
CA LEU A 105 3.08 3.33 -3.17
C LEU A 105 2.94 4.77 -2.71
N ARG A 106 3.70 5.70 -3.31
CA ARG A 106 3.62 7.14 -3.00
C ARG A 106 2.21 7.70 -3.24
N ARG A 107 1.59 7.36 -4.37
CA ARG A 107 0.20 7.77 -4.67
C ARG A 107 -0.79 7.17 -3.68
N SER A 108 -0.59 5.91 -3.31
CA SER A 108 -1.46 5.21 -2.36
C SER A 108 -1.38 5.81 -0.96
N GLU A 109 -0.20 6.21 -0.50
CA GLU A 109 -0.03 6.94 0.76
C GLU A 109 -0.76 8.30 0.74
N GLY A 110 -0.67 9.03 -0.37
CA GLY A 110 -1.40 10.30 -0.54
C GLY A 110 -2.92 10.10 -0.43
N LYS A 111 -3.46 9.09 -1.11
CA LYS A 111 -4.88 8.73 -1.02
C LYS A 111 -5.28 8.31 0.39
N ALA A 112 -4.50 7.44 1.04
CA ALA A 112 -4.77 7.01 2.40
C ALA A 112 -4.75 8.20 3.40
N SER A 113 -3.82 9.13 3.23
CA SER A 113 -3.77 10.35 4.05
C SER A 113 -4.97 11.26 3.82
N ALA A 114 -5.45 11.40 2.58
CA ALA A 114 -6.65 12.18 2.29
C ALA A 114 -7.89 11.54 2.92
N THR A 115 -8.03 10.22 2.79
CA THR A 115 -9.11 9.45 3.43
C THR A 115 -9.10 9.62 4.94
N TYR A 116 -7.92 9.57 5.59
CA TYR A 116 -7.79 9.80 7.02
C TYR A 116 -8.31 11.18 7.44
N LYS A 117 -7.91 12.23 6.72
CA LYS A 117 -8.40 13.60 6.98
C LYS A 117 -9.91 13.73 6.81
N SER A 118 -10.49 13.01 5.84
CA SER A 118 -11.95 12.98 5.67
C SER A 118 -12.64 12.30 6.86
N PHE A 119 -12.09 11.20 7.38
CA PHE A 119 -12.63 10.55 8.58
C PHE A 119 -12.49 11.40 9.84
N GLU A 120 -11.38 12.14 10.01
CA GLU A 120 -11.26 13.11 11.11
C GLU A 120 -12.35 14.19 11.05
N LYS A 121 -12.64 14.71 9.85
CA LYS A 121 -13.72 15.69 9.66
C LYS A 121 -15.09 15.09 9.99
N ILE A 122 -15.37 13.88 9.51
CA ILE A 122 -16.60 13.16 9.85
C ILE A 122 -16.72 13.01 11.37
N ALA A 123 -15.63 12.58 12.03
CA ALA A 123 -15.62 12.41 13.48
C ALA A 123 -15.89 13.72 14.23
N ALA A 124 -15.31 14.84 13.78
CA ALA A 124 -15.54 16.16 14.37
C ALA A 124 -17.01 16.59 14.21
N VAL A 125 -17.58 16.47 13.00
CA VAL A 125 -18.99 16.82 12.74
C VAL A 125 -19.93 15.93 13.56
N SER A 126 -19.65 14.64 13.65
CA SER A 126 -20.48 13.74 14.46
C SER A 126 -20.43 14.06 15.96
N ALA A 127 -19.28 14.50 16.48
CA ALA A 127 -19.17 14.97 17.86
C ALA A 127 -19.97 16.27 18.10
N GLU A 128 -19.94 17.21 17.14
CA GLU A 128 -20.74 18.43 17.18
C GLU A 128 -22.24 18.11 17.20
N VAL A 129 -22.71 17.24 16.29
CA VAL A 129 -24.11 16.78 16.27
C VAL A 129 -24.52 16.10 17.58
N SER A 130 -23.62 15.33 18.20
CA SER A 130 -23.91 14.72 19.49
C SER A 130 -24.08 15.75 20.60
N ASN A 131 -23.29 16.83 20.60
CA ASN A 131 -23.45 17.94 21.53
C ASN A 131 -24.78 18.68 21.28
N ASP A 132 -25.12 18.96 20.02
CA ASP A 132 -26.38 19.61 19.66
C ASP A 132 -27.61 18.80 20.12
N ILE A 133 -27.55 17.47 20.02
CA ILE A 133 -28.61 16.57 20.51
C ILE A 133 -28.74 16.65 22.04
N ASN A 134 -27.61 16.66 22.76
CA ASN A 134 -27.63 16.80 24.22
C ASN A 134 -28.20 18.17 24.64
N ASP A 135 -27.80 19.25 23.97
CA ASP A 135 -28.34 20.60 24.19
C ASP A 135 -29.84 20.66 23.92
N ALA A 136 -30.30 20.06 22.82
CA ALA A 136 -31.71 19.98 22.47
C ALA A 136 -32.51 19.18 23.53
N PHE A 137 -31.90 18.13 24.08
CA PHE A 137 -32.49 17.33 25.15
C PHE A 137 -32.65 18.12 26.45
N GLU A 138 -31.63 18.85 26.87
CA GLU A 138 -31.70 19.70 28.07
C GLU A 138 -32.79 20.77 27.92
N LYS A 139 -32.84 21.44 26.76
CA LYS A 139 -33.90 22.42 26.44
C LYS A 139 -35.29 21.79 26.45
N SER A 140 -35.45 20.59 25.88
CA SER A 140 -36.72 19.87 25.87
C SER A 140 -37.19 19.50 27.28
N GLN A 141 -36.27 19.04 28.15
CA GLN A 141 -36.60 18.80 29.55
C GLN A 141 -37.05 20.06 30.29
N ALA A 142 -36.41 21.21 30.01
CA ALA A 142 -36.82 22.49 30.59
C ALA A 142 -38.24 22.88 30.16
N ILE A 143 -38.59 22.71 28.88
CA ILE A 143 -39.94 22.95 28.35
C ILE A 143 -40.96 22.03 29.05
N ILE A 144 -40.68 20.73 29.18
CA ILE A 144 -41.58 19.79 29.88
C ILE A 144 -41.84 20.25 31.32
N ARG A 145 -40.80 20.70 32.04
CA ARG A 145 -40.95 21.22 33.41
C ARG A 145 -41.82 22.48 33.44
N GLN A 146 -41.55 23.45 32.55
CA GLN A 146 -42.33 24.69 32.44
C GLN A 146 -43.81 24.41 32.10
N THR A 147 -44.09 23.52 31.16
CA THR A 147 -45.44 23.14 30.76
C THR A 147 -46.20 22.46 31.90
N LYS A 148 -45.54 21.60 32.69
CA LYS A 148 -46.13 21.01 33.90
C LYS A 148 -46.51 22.08 34.92
N THR A 149 -45.63 23.06 35.16
CA THR A 149 -45.92 24.20 36.03
C THR A 149 -47.10 25.02 35.52
N LEU A 150 -47.12 25.36 34.23
CA LEU A 150 -48.24 26.08 33.59
C LEU A 150 -49.56 25.33 33.73
N THR A 151 -49.55 24.01 33.53
CA THR A 151 -50.74 23.16 33.67
C THR A 151 -51.24 23.16 35.11
N SER A 152 -50.33 23.07 36.09
CA SER A 152 -50.67 23.16 37.52
C SER A 152 -51.26 24.53 37.89
N ILE A 153 -50.69 25.63 37.36
CA ILE A 153 -51.24 26.99 37.54
C ILE A 153 -52.63 27.11 36.91
N ALA A 154 -52.82 26.58 35.69
CA ALA A 154 -54.11 26.60 35.01
C ALA A 154 -55.20 25.82 35.77
N HIS A 155 -54.85 24.68 36.39
CA HIS A 155 -55.76 23.88 37.20
C HIS A 155 -55.99 24.44 38.60
N GLY A 156 -54.98 25.12 39.18
CA GLY A 156 -55.05 25.74 40.51
C GLY A 156 -55.64 27.15 40.52
N SER A 157 -55.89 27.77 39.35
CA SER A 157 -56.46 29.11 39.26
C SER A 157 -58.00 29.07 39.23
N PRO A 158 -58.69 29.56 40.29
CA PRO A 158 -60.16 29.61 40.32
C PRO A 158 -60.76 30.54 39.26
N ALA A 159 -59.96 31.40 38.61
CA ALA A 159 -60.39 32.23 37.50
C ALA A 159 -60.61 31.45 36.18
N PHE A 160 -60.03 30.25 36.03
CA PHE A 160 -60.18 29.42 34.83
C PHE A 160 -61.37 28.45 34.93
N SER A 161 -61.65 27.94 36.13
CA SER A 161 -62.76 27.00 36.40
C SER A 161 -64.16 27.61 36.20
N GLY A 162 -64.29 28.93 36.16
CA GLY A 162 -65.59 29.62 36.08
C GLY A 162 -66.09 29.99 34.68
N ARG A 163 -65.26 29.87 33.62
CA ARG A 163 -65.59 30.47 32.31
C ARG A 163 -65.53 29.56 31.08
N THR A 164 -65.08 28.32 31.16
CA THR A 164 -64.95 27.44 29.99
C THR A 164 -65.92 26.25 30.03
N THR A 165 -67.21 26.52 30.20
CA THR A 165 -68.23 25.57 29.75
C THR A 165 -68.42 25.73 28.25
N LYS A 166 -67.96 24.72 27.50
CA LYS A 166 -68.20 24.45 26.07
C LYS A 166 -67.25 25.15 25.08
N LYS A 167 -66.50 24.31 24.35
CA LYS A 167 -65.62 24.59 23.20
C LYS A 167 -64.23 25.16 23.53
N GLU A 168 -63.35 24.31 24.04
CA GLU A 168 -61.96 24.24 23.60
C GLU A 168 -61.33 23.01 24.28
N LYS A 169 -61.47 21.85 23.62
CA LYS A 169 -60.68 20.67 23.95
C LYS A 169 -59.24 20.99 23.55
N PHE A 170 -58.48 21.58 24.46
CA PHE A 170 -57.04 21.72 24.30
C PHE A 170 -56.44 20.30 24.31
N SER A 171 -56.08 19.80 23.13
CA SER A 171 -55.58 18.43 22.95
C SER A 171 -54.13 18.35 23.43
N ILE A 172 -53.95 17.95 24.69
CA ILE A 172 -52.65 17.74 25.35
C ILE A 172 -52.07 16.34 25.06
N THR A 173 -52.82 15.47 24.36
CA THR A 173 -52.50 14.06 24.16
C THR A 173 -51.40 13.76 23.12
N SER A 174 -50.86 14.74 22.40
CA SER A 174 -49.79 14.55 21.40
C SER A 174 -48.36 14.59 21.97
N LEU A 175 -48.20 15.02 23.23
CA LEU A 175 -46.89 15.14 23.90
C LEU A 175 -46.16 13.81 24.24
N PRO A 176 -46.85 12.68 24.52
CA PRO A 176 -46.17 11.40 24.76
C PRO A 176 -45.38 10.89 23.54
N ASP A 177 -45.89 11.16 22.33
CA ASP A 177 -45.26 10.71 21.08
C ASP A 177 -43.97 11.49 20.77
N GLU A 178 -43.89 12.78 21.13
CA GLU A 178 -42.67 13.58 21.01
C GLU A 178 -41.57 13.08 21.97
N GLY A 179 -41.93 12.65 23.17
CA GLY A 179 -40.99 12.03 24.13
C GLY A 179 -40.43 10.70 23.62
N SER A 180 -41.26 9.88 22.95
CA SER A 180 -40.83 8.63 22.31
C SER A 180 -39.86 8.88 21.15
N ALA A 181 -40.13 9.88 20.30
CA ALA A 181 -39.24 10.29 19.21
C ALA A 181 -37.89 10.81 19.73
N LEU A 182 -37.89 11.60 20.79
CA LEU A 182 -36.67 12.08 21.47
C LEU A 182 -35.85 10.91 22.05
N THR A 183 -36.49 9.93 22.68
CA THR A 183 -35.80 8.76 23.25
C THR A 183 -35.14 7.90 22.15
N LYS A 184 -35.79 7.77 21.00
CA LYS A 184 -35.20 7.14 19.81
C LYS A 184 -33.98 7.90 19.29
N ASN A 185 -34.05 9.23 19.23
CA ASN A 185 -32.93 10.06 18.78
C ASN A 185 -31.70 9.96 19.71
N ILE A 186 -31.92 9.75 21.01
CA ILE A 186 -30.85 9.51 21.99
C ILE A 186 -30.18 8.16 21.76
N ALA A 187 -30.97 7.11 21.49
CA ALA A 187 -30.42 5.79 21.18
C ALA A 187 -29.58 5.81 19.89
N THR A 188 -29.99 6.54 18.86
CA THR A 188 -29.18 6.75 17.66
C THR A 188 -27.94 7.59 17.92
N ALA A 189 -27.99 8.62 18.77
CA ALA A 189 -26.81 9.41 19.14
C ALA A 189 -25.77 8.59 19.92
N SER A 190 -26.22 7.76 20.87
CA SER A 190 -25.34 6.85 21.61
C SER A 190 -24.68 5.83 20.66
N SER A 191 -25.46 5.25 19.74
CA SER A 191 -24.95 4.35 18.71
C SER A 191 -23.91 5.03 17.81
N LEU A 192 -24.16 6.28 17.42
CA LEU A 192 -23.22 7.08 16.62
C LEU A 192 -21.89 7.31 17.37
N ASN A 193 -21.96 7.56 18.67
CA ASN A 193 -20.78 7.75 19.52
C ASN A 193 -19.97 6.45 19.69
N ASP A 194 -20.63 5.30 19.81
CA ASP A 194 -19.97 3.99 19.84
C ASP A 194 -19.28 3.68 18.50
N GLN A 195 -19.95 3.96 17.38
CA GLN A 195 -19.36 3.83 16.04
C GLN A 195 -18.17 4.77 15.83
N LEU A 196 -18.19 5.98 16.41
CA LEU A 196 -17.05 6.91 16.39
C LEU A 196 -15.85 6.39 17.18
N LEU A 197 -16.09 5.80 18.34
CA LEU A 197 -15.05 5.16 19.16
C LEU A 197 -14.40 3.98 18.42
N GLU A 198 -15.20 3.19 17.71
CA GLU A 198 -14.74 2.08 16.89
C GLU A 198 -13.95 2.56 15.67
N LEU A 199 -14.45 3.59 14.98
CA LEU A 199 -13.74 4.26 13.88
C LEU A 199 -12.39 4.82 14.34
N LYS A 200 -12.35 5.45 15.53
CA LYS A 200 -11.12 6.00 16.13
C LYS A 200 -10.11 4.90 16.46
N LYS A 201 -10.56 3.74 16.97
CA LYS A 201 -9.71 2.56 17.18
C LYS A 201 -9.14 2.03 15.86
N LEU A 202 -9.98 1.89 14.83
CA LEU A 202 -9.55 1.46 13.49
C LEU A 202 -8.53 2.44 12.89
N MET A 203 -8.74 3.75 13.04
CA MET A 203 -7.79 4.77 12.64
C MET A 203 -6.46 4.66 13.39
N GLN A 204 -6.47 4.47 14.71
CA GLN A 204 -5.25 4.26 15.50
C GLN A 204 -4.50 3.00 15.05
N HIS A 205 -5.21 1.92 14.72
CA HIS A 205 -4.58 0.68 14.26
C HIS A 205 -3.90 0.86 12.89
N LEU A 206 -4.57 1.56 11.97
CA LEU A 206 -3.99 1.97 10.68
C LEU A 206 -2.78 2.91 10.82
N THR A 207 -2.73 3.68 11.90
CA THR A 207 -1.61 4.61 12.17
C THR A 207 -0.43 3.91 12.85
N ASN A 208 -0.69 2.94 13.74
CA ASN A 208 0.34 2.15 14.43
C ASN A 208 0.92 1.00 13.58
N SER A 209 0.26 0.65 12.46
CA SER A 209 0.79 -0.28 11.45
C SER A 209 1.60 0.45 10.34
N ARG A 210 1.87 1.75 10.51
CA ARG A 210 2.82 2.53 9.71
C ARG A 210 4.21 2.46 10.28
#